data_AF-A0A2V6T697-F1
#
_entry.id   AF-A0A2V6T697-F1
#
_cell.length_a   1.000
_cell.length_b   1.000
_cell.length_c   1.000
_cell.angle_alpha   90.00
_cell.angle_beta   90.00
_cell.angle_gamma   90.00
#
_symmetry.space_group_name_H-M   'P 1'
#
loop_
_entity.id
_entity.type
_entity.pdbx_description
1 polymer ?
#
loop_
_entity_poly.entity_id
_entity_poly.type
_entity_poly.pdbx_seq_one_letter_code
_entity_poly.pdbx_strand_id
1 'polypeptide(L)'
;KLKWRMSSEEVLDQFETRKGQSFLDVETVKKRVRTFLPAALRDVPFEIDMALQDPRPLNPLKMGDRQIYVYDSSTKRVSEEPLTEILKYLPGKVAQCRIFAMSHERDAELALALKRALSEEPPSILTNV
;
A
#
# COMPACT_ATOMS: atom_id res chain seq x y z
N LYS A 1 -0.51 5.64 29.91
CA LYS A 1 -1.47 4.77 29.18
C LYS A 1 -1.67 5.35 27.79
N LEU A 2 -1.39 4.59 26.72
CA LEU A 2 -1.77 5.00 25.37
C LEU A 2 -3.29 5.05 25.27
N LYS A 3 -3.84 6.18 24.78
CA LYS A 3 -5.29 6.39 24.62
C LYS A 3 -5.82 5.80 23.30
N TRP A 4 -4.94 5.61 22.32
CA TRP A 4 -5.27 5.17 20.98
C TRP A 4 -5.23 3.65 20.85
N ARG A 5 -6.21 3.09 20.14
CA ARG A 5 -6.33 1.67 19.83
C ARG A 5 -6.41 1.50 18.32
N MET A 6 -5.74 0.49 17.79
CA MET A 6 -5.82 0.17 16.37
C MET A 6 -7.24 -0.29 16.06
N SER A 7 -7.86 0.35 15.07
CA SER A 7 -9.22 0.09 14.63
C SER A 7 -9.22 -0.82 13.41
N SER A 8 -8.37 -0.51 12.42
CA SER A 8 -8.14 -1.36 11.25
C SER A 8 -6.80 -1.09 10.59
N GLU A 9 -6.44 -1.96 9.65
CA GLU A 9 -5.21 -1.92 8.88
C GLU A 9 -5.50 -2.33 7.43
N GLU A 10 -4.85 -1.64 6.49
CA GLU A 10 -4.89 -1.95 5.06
C GLU A 10 -3.46 -2.01 4.52
N VAL A 11 -3.17 -3.06 3.75
CA VAL A 11 -1.87 -3.26 3.09
C VAL A 11 -2.00 -2.85 1.63
N LEU A 12 -1.10 -1.99 1.17
CA LEU A 12 -1.06 -1.45 -0.17
C LEU A 12 0.16 -2.00 -0.90
N ASP A 13 -0.10 -2.79 -1.94
CA ASP A 13 0.94 -3.38 -2.77
C ASP A 13 0.99 -2.69 -4.13
N GLN A 14 2.10 -2.04 -4.45
CA GLN A 14 2.39 -1.56 -5.80
C GLN A 14 3.34 -2.52 -6.50
N PHE A 15 2.79 -3.32 -7.42
CA PHE A 15 3.55 -4.22 -8.28
C PHE A 15 4.42 -3.45 -9.29
N GLU A 16 3.86 -2.41 -9.93
CA GLU A 16 4.62 -1.53 -10.83
C GLU A 16 4.97 -0.22 -10.12
N THR A 17 6.26 0.01 -9.85
CA THR A 17 6.73 1.36 -9.49
C THR A 17 6.73 2.23 -10.75
N ARG A 18 5.56 2.74 -11.17
CA ARG A 18 5.51 3.77 -12.21
C ARG A 18 6.20 5.02 -11.68
N LYS A 19 7.17 5.56 -12.43
CA LYS A 19 7.85 6.81 -12.06
C LYS A 19 6.80 7.90 -11.85
N GLY A 20 6.72 8.45 -10.64
CA GLY A 20 5.76 9.48 -10.25
C GLY A 20 4.55 8.99 -9.43
N GLN A 21 4.32 7.68 -9.31
CA GLN A 21 3.35 7.15 -8.34
C GLN A 21 4.03 6.93 -6.98
N SER A 22 3.74 7.80 -6.03
CA SER A 22 4.01 7.59 -4.60
C SER A 22 2.71 7.16 -3.91
N PHE A 23 2.82 6.51 -2.75
CA PHE A 23 1.67 6.41 -1.87
C PHE A 23 1.17 7.80 -1.47
N LEU A 24 -0.11 7.87 -1.10
CA LEU A 24 -0.72 9.09 -0.56
C LEU A 24 -0.03 9.46 0.75
N ASP A 25 0.15 10.76 0.99
CA ASP A 25 0.59 11.24 2.29
C ASP A 25 -0.50 11.05 3.36
N VAL A 26 -0.06 10.95 4.62
CA VAL A 26 -0.95 10.69 5.77
C VAL A 26 -2.09 11.71 5.87
N GLU A 27 -1.82 13.00 5.61
CA GLU A 27 -2.82 14.06 5.73
C GLU A 27 -3.86 13.99 4.61
N THR A 28 -3.46 13.63 3.39
CA THR A 28 -4.38 13.35 2.29
C THR A 28 -5.28 12.15 2.61
N VAL A 29 -4.72 11.07 3.16
CA VAL A 29 -5.53 9.91 3.57
C VAL A 29 -6.52 10.31 4.68
N LYS A 30 -6.08 11.05 5.71
CA LYS A 30 -6.96 11.55 6.78
C LYS A 30 -8.13 12.37 6.22
N LYS A 31 -7.87 13.30 5.30
CA LYS A 31 -8.91 14.10 4.64
C LYS A 31 -9.90 13.23 3.87
N ARG A 32 -9.41 12.25 3.09
CA ARG A 32 -10.26 11.32 2.34
C ARG A 32 -11.14 10.47 3.26
N VAL A 33 -10.57 9.93 4.33
CA VAL A 33 -11.33 9.16 5.35
C VAL A 33 -12.48 10.01 5.90
N ARG A 34 -12.22 11.28 6.27
CA ARG A 34 -13.29 12.18 6.73
C ARG A 34 -14.39 12.41 5.69
N THR A 35 -14.06 12.45 4.41
CA THR A 35 -15.05 12.62 3.33
C THR A 35 -15.93 11.38 3.15
N PHE A 36 -15.36 10.18 3.32
CA PHE A 36 -16.08 8.91 3.17
C PHE A 36 -16.83 8.47 4.43
N LEU A 37 -16.57 9.08 5.58
CA LEU A 37 -17.33 8.84 6.80
C LEU A 37 -18.78 9.37 6.67
N PRO A 38 -19.76 8.68 7.29
CA PRO A 38 -21.10 9.21 7.48
C PRO A 38 -21.06 10.58 8.16
N ALA A 39 -22.01 11.47 7.83
CA ALA A 39 -22.04 12.84 8.34
C ALA A 39 -21.94 12.93 9.88
N ALA A 40 -22.62 12.02 10.60
CA ALA A 40 -22.60 11.95 12.05
C ALA A 40 -21.23 11.57 12.66
N LEU A 41 -20.31 11.00 11.88
CA LEU A 41 -19.01 10.50 12.34
C LEU A 41 -17.82 11.32 11.83
N ARG A 42 -18.05 12.41 11.09
CA ARG A 42 -16.99 13.20 10.46
C ARG A 42 -16.02 13.83 11.46
N ASP A 43 -16.47 14.08 12.68
CA ASP A 43 -15.69 14.73 13.74
C ASP A 43 -15.11 13.74 14.77
N VAL A 44 -15.29 12.43 14.55
CA VAL A 44 -14.70 11.42 15.43
C VAL A 44 -13.17 11.57 15.45
N PRO A 45 -12.53 11.54 16.63
CA PRO A 45 -11.07 11.57 16.73
C PRO A 45 -10.49 10.24 16.25
N PHE A 46 -9.63 10.30 15.23
CA PHE A 46 -8.84 9.19 14.74
C PHE A 46 -7.45 9.67 14.30
N GLU A 47 -6.48 8.76 14.32
CA GLU A 47 -5.13 8.98 13.81
C GLU A 47 -4.81 7.96 12.71
N ILE A 48 -3.93 8.35 11.79
CA ILE A 48 -3.46 7.46 10.71
C ILE A 48 -1.95 7.37 10.80
N ASP A 49 -1.46 6.14 10.69
CA ASP A 49 -0.04 5.83 10.53
C ASP A 49 0.15 5.18 9.15
N MET A 50 1.06 5.74 8.36
CA MET A 50 1.47 5.19 7.07
C MET A 50 2.91 4.71 7.19
N ALA A 51 3.08 3.40 7.31
CA ALA A 51 4.38 2.77 7.35
C ALA A 51 4.75 2.27 5.95
N LEU A 52 5.64 3.01 5.28
CA LEU A 52 6.25 2.55 4.04
C LEU A 52 7.18 1.38 4.38
N GLN A 53 6.80 0.18 3.98
CA GLN A 53 7.70 -0.96 4.02
C GLN A 53 8.48 -0.92 2.72
N ASP A 54 9.73 -0.47 2.77
CA ASP A 54 10.64 -0.63 1.63
C ASP A 54 10.91 -2.13 1.49
N PRO A 55 10.18 -2.85 0.60
CA PRO A 55 10.45 -4.24 0.38
C PRO A 55 11.67 -4.19 -0.49
N ARG A 56 12.86 -4.19 0.10
CA ARG A 56 14.08 -4.36 -0.68
C ARG A 56 14.21 -5.87 -0.90
N PRO A 57 13.70 -6.48 -1.99
CA PRO A 57 14.43 -7.61 -2.48
C PRO A 57 15.79 -7.02 -2.89
N LEU A 58 16.87 -7.54 -2.30
CA LEU A 58 18.19 -7.52 -2.93
C LEU A 58 17.95 -7.69 -4.42
N ASN A 59 18.17 -6.65 -5.25
CA ASN A 59 17.73 -6.69 -6.65
C ASN A 59 18.38 -7.91 -7.33
N PRO A 60 17.67 -9.04 -7.51
CA PRO A 60 18.33 -10.27 -7.93
C PRO A 60 18.66 -10.22 -9.42
N LEU A 61 18.10 -9.24 -10.14
CA LEU A 61 18.42 -8.92 -11.53
C LEU A 61 19.71 -8.11 -11.66
N LYS A 62 20.08 -7.34 -10.62
CA LYS A 62 21.43 -6.82 -10.48
C LYS A 62 22.28 -7.91 -9.84
N MET A 63 22.67 -8.87 -10.67
CA MET A 63 23.64 -9.94 -10.42
C MET A 63 25.01 -9.37 -9.99
N GLY A 64 25.08 -8.70 -8.83
CA GLY A 64 26.31 -8.25 -8.21
C GLY A 64 27.03 -9.43 -7.58
N ASP A 65 27.14 -9.45 -6.25
CA ASP A 65 27.93 -10.46 -5.51
C ASP A 65 27.28 -11.85 -5.41
N ARG A 66 26.04 -12.05 -5.91
CA ARG A 66 25.34 -13.34 -5.93
C ARG A 66 24.56 -13.50 -7.23
N GLN A 67 24.86 -14.58 -7.98
CA GLN A 67 24.21 -14.93 -9.23
C GLN A 67 23.18 -16.03 -9.02
N ILE A 68 21.97 -15.87 -9.57
CA ILE A 68 20.92 -16.89 -9.54
C ILE A 68 20.76 -17.48 -10.94
N TYR A 69 21.15 -18.74 -11.08
CA TYR A 69 21.08 -19.50 -12.31
C TYR A 69 19.88 -20.44 -12.31
N VAL A 70 19.14 -20.48 -13.41
CA VAL A 70 18.01 -21.40 -13.58
C VAL A 70 18.40 -22.48 -14.58
N TYR A 71 18.29 -23.73 -14.15
CA TYR A 71 18.55 -24.90 -14.99
C TYR A 71 17.25 -25.39 -15.64
N ASP A 72 17.25 -25.47 -16.96
CA ASP A 72 16.17 -26.07 -17.73
C ASP A 72 16.53 -27.53 -18.05
N SER A 73 15.78 -28.46 -17.44
CA SER A 73 15.97 -29.91 -17.62
C SER A 73 15.62 -30.41 -19.03
N SER A 74 14.78 -29.68 -19.76
CA SER A 74 14.34 -30.07 -21.11
C SER A 74 15.40 -29.74 -22.17
N THR A 75 16.07 -28.59 -22.03
CA THR A 75 17.14 -28.15 -22.94
C THR A 75 18.54 -28.43 -22.41
N LYS A 76 18.66 -28.88 -21.14
CA LYS A 76 19.91 -29.07 -20.38
C LYS A 76 20.78 -27.82 -20.32
N ARG A 77 20.17 -26.63 -20.35
CA ARG A 77 20.87 -25.34 -20.34
C ARG A 77 20.69 -24.62 -19.01
N VAL A 78 21.65 -23.78 -18.70
CA VAL A 78 21.59 -22.85 -17.57
C VAL A 78 21.43 -21.45 -18.14
N SER A 79 20.45 -20.69 -17.66
CA SER A 79 20.24 -19.30 -18.07
C SER A 79 19.80 -18.41 -16.90
N GLU A 80 20.02 -17.11 -17.08
CA GLU A 80 19.61 -16.06 -16.14
C GLU A 80 18.23 -15.48 -16.50
N GLU A 81 17.76 -15.71 -17.73
CA GLU A 81 16.50 -15.19 -18.29
C GLU A 81 15.23 -15.56 -17.50
N PRO A 82 15.07 -16.79 -16.96
CA PRO A 82 13.85 -17.18 -16.26
C PRO A 82 13.65 -16.38 -14.96
N LEU A 83 14.71 -15.81 -14.42
CA LEU A 83 14.65 -15.09 -13.15
C LEU A 83 13.83 -13.79 -13.27
N THR A 84 13.93 -13.07 -14.39
CA THR A 84 13.14 -11.86 -14.63
C THR A 84 11.65 -12.17 -14.68
N GLU A 85 11.29 -13.30 -15.28
CA GLU A 85 9.89 -13.73 -15.34
C GLU A 85 9.34 -14.20 -13.99
N ILE A 86 10.20 -14.78 -13.13
CA ILE A 86 9.80 -15.21 -11.79
C ILE A 86 9.63 -14.00 -10.86
N LEU A 87 10.54 -13.02 -10.96
CA LEU A 87 10.57 -11.87 -10.05
C LEU A 87 9.59 -10.76 -10.42
N LYS A 88 8.98 -10.78 -11.61
CA LYS A 88 7.94 -9.80 -12.02
C LYS A 88 6.72 -9.77 -11.09
N TYR A 89 6.52 -10.81 -10.29
CA TYR A 89 5.43 -10.92 -9.34
C TYR A 89 5.77 -10.42 -7.93
N LEU A 90 7.02 -10.00 -7.68
CA LEU A 90 7.38 -9.41 -6.40
C LEU A 90 6.91 -7.96 -6.34
N PRO A 91 6.21 -7.54 -5.28
CA PRO A 91 5.77 -6.16 -5.15
C PRO A 91 6.98 -5.23 -5.04
N GLY A 92 7.00 -4.17 -5.85
CA GLY A 92 8.08 -3.19 -5.86
C GLY A 92 8.05 -2.25 -4.67
N LYS A 93 6.86 -1.98 -4.11
CA LYS A 93 6.65 -1.22 -2.87
C LYS A 93 5.45 -1.74 -2.09
N VAL A 94 5.58 -1.79 -0.77
CA VAL A 94 4.50 -2.16 0.14
C VAL A 94 4.32 -1.02 1.14
N ALA A 95 3.09 -0.63 1.45
CA ALA A 95 2.81 0.28 2.55
C ALA A 95 1.71 -0.29 3.42
N GLN A 96 1.89 -0.17 4.74
CA GLN A 96 0.88 -0.55 5.72
C GLN A 96 0.25 0.73 6.25
N CYS A 97 -1.06 0.88 6.02
CA CYS A 97 -1.84 2.01 6.49
C CYS A 97 -2.70 1.57 7.67
N ARG A 98 -2.51 2.19 8.82
CA ARG A 98 -3.18 1.83 10.07
C ARG A 98 -4.01 3.00 10.57
N ILE A 99 -5.26 2.75 10.94
CA ILE A 99 -6.12 3.76 11.54
C ILE A 99 -6.35 3.43 13.02
N PHE A 100 -6.23 4.45 13.86
CA PHE A 100 -6.38 4.36 15.30
C PHE A 100 -7.54 5.23 15.78
N ALA A 101 -8.29 4.74 16.75
CA ALA A 101 -9.40 5.45 17.36
C ALA A 101 -9.30 5.40 18.90
N MET A 102 -10.10 6.24 19.55
CA MET A 102 -10.17 6.30 21.02
C MET A 102 -10.96 5.12 21.62
N SER A 103 -11.83 4.49 20.83
CA SER A 103 -12.63 3.31 21.18
C SER A 103 -12.87 2.44 19.94
N HIS A 104 -13.37 1.23 20.14
CA HIS A 104 -13.70 0.27 19.06
C HIS A 104 -15.15 0.38 18.56
N GLU A 105 -15.92 1.35 19.03
CA GLU A 105 -17.36 1.46 18.75
C GLU A 105 -17.67 1.70 17.26
N ARG A 106 -16.70 2.24 16.51
CA ARG A 106 -16.85 2.68 15.11
C ARG A 106 -15.84 2.04 14.17
N ASP A 107 -15.30 0.88 14.55
CA ASP A 107 -14.25 0.22 13.78
C ASP A 107 -14.72 -0.16 12.37
N ALA A 108 -15.98 -0.59 12.23
CA ALA A 108 -16.53 -0.95 10.94
C ALA A 108 -16.62 0.25 9.99
N GLU A 109 -17.10 1.39 10.49
CA GLU A 109 -17.22 2.63 9.71
C GLU A 109 -15.85 3.21 9.35
N LEU A 110 -14.88 3.16 10.27
CA LEU A 110 -13.50 3.60 10.05
C LEU A 110 -12.77 2.71 9.06
N ALA A 111 -12.91 1.38 9.16
CA ALA A 111 -12.33 0.43 8.22
C ALA A 111 -12.88 0.64 6.80
N LEU A 112 -14.20 0.78 6.67
CA LEU A 112 -14.83 1.04 5.38
C LEU A 112 -14.34 2.37 4.77
N ALA A 113 -14.30 3.43 5.57
CA ALA A 113 -13.84 4.73 5.11
C ALA A 113 -12.35 4.71 4.73
N LEU A 114 -11.50 3.99 5.47
CA LEU A 114 -10.09 3.80 5.16
C LEU A 114 -9.90 3.08 3.83
N LYS A 115 -10.57 1.95 3.63
CA LYS A 115 -10.51 1.18 2.39
C LYS A 115 -10.91 2.01 1.17
N ARG A 116 -11.99 2.78 1.29
CA ARG A 116 -12.46 3.72 0.24
C ARG A 116 -11.46 4.84 -0.01
N ALA A 117 -10.90 5.43 1.06
CA ALA A 117 -9.90 6.50 0.95
C ALA A 117 -8.64 6.10 0.17
N LEU A 118 -8.25 4.83 0.29
CA LEU A 118 -7.07 4.26 -0.37
C LEU A 118 -7.35 3.75 -1.80
N SER A 119 -8.60 3.35 -2.09
CA SER A 119 -8.97 2.70 -3.36
C SER A 119 -9.68 3.63 -4.34
N GLU A 120 -10.43 4.63 -3.87
CA GLU A 120 -11.21 5.54 -4.71
C GLU A 120 -10.41 6.81 -5.02
N GLU A 121 -10.37 7.21 -6.30
CA GLU A 121 -10.00 8.58 -6.65
C GLU A 121 -11.14 9.52 -6.23
N PRO A 122 -10.84 10.63 -5.53
CA PRO A 122 -11.87 11.58 -5.17
C PRO A 122 -12.53 12.10 -6.45
N PRO A 123 -13.85 12.36 -6.45
CA PRO A 123 -14.56 12.82 -7.64
C PRO A 123 -13.85 14.06 -8.19
N SER A 124 -13.33 13.95 -9.41
CA SER A 124 -12.70 15.06 -10.12
C SER A 124 -13.75 16.15 -10.30
N ILE A 125 -13.50 17.33 -9.74
CA ILE A 125 -14.28 18.51 -10.11
C ILE A 125 -13.98 18.75 -11.59
N LEU A 126 -14.97 18.48 -12.45
CA LEU A 126 -14.97 18.84 -13.86
C LEU A 126 -14.94 20.37 -13.95
N THR A 127 -13.77 20.98 -13.85
CA THR A 127 -13.62 22.39 -14.18
C THR A 127 -13.44 22.50 -15.69
N ASN A 128 -14.55 22.60 -16.40
CA ASN A 128 -14.54 23.09 -17.78
C ASN A 128 -14.17 24.58 -17.69
N VAL A 129 -13.01 24.96 -18.23
CA VAL A 129 -12.60 26.37 -18.45
C VAL A 129 -12.73 26.66 -19.94
#